data_AF-A0A218ZP06-F1
#
_entry.id   AF-A0A218ZP06-F1
#
_cell.length_a   1.000
_cell.length_b   1.000
_cell.length_c   1.000
_cell.angle_alpha   90.00
_cell.angle_beta   90.00
_cell.angle_gamma   90.00
#
_symmetry.space_group_name_H-M   'P 1'
#
loop_
_entity.id
_entity.type
_entity.pdbx_description
1 polymer ?
#
loop_
_entity_poly.entity_id
_entity_poly.type
_entity_poly.pdbx_seq_one_letter_code
_entity_poly.pdbx_strand_id
1 'polypeptide(L)'
;MLIPVSRNIFRWRSNDPELGIDQYGTMLLKGDSIVIIDPPMVPGLVEAIKTLGKPECVIMTSPAHSRGSNILARRLGIELYIPEITENDEKEREIKSLHLDWAKRYNEHTKLPIGIKAHHMRPMTENGDIVVDEMELEFENFLILGDSAWGVNGKINYFPANIMPDDGRTKETANRKALEALIKKTAAKSLISGHGEVIHGLS
;
A
#
# COMPACT_ATOMS: atom_id res chain seq x y z
N MET A 1 -18.45 0.28 -2.80
CA MET A 1 -18.93 -0.92 -2.07
C MET A 1 -17.72 -1.59 -1.44
N LEU A 2 -17.80 -1.98 -0.16
CA LEU A 2 -16.73 -2.71 0.52
C LEU A 2 -16.80 -4.20 0.12
N ILE A 3 -15.65 -4.77 -0.22
CA ILE A 3 -15.44 -6.14 -0.66
C ILE A 3 -14.70 -6.87 0.47
N PRO A 4 -15.31 -7.88 1.13
CA PRO A 4 -14.62 -8.64 2.17
C PRO A 4 -13.48 -9.45 1.56
N VAL A 5 -12.30 -9.38 2.18
CA VAL A 5 -11.12 -10.22 1.85
C VAL A 5 -10.92 -11.28 2.93
N SER A 6 -11.09 -10.90 4.18
CA SER A 6 -11.10 -11.79 5.34
C SER A 6 -12.04 -11.22 6.40
N ARG A 7 -12.16 -11.87 7.55
CA ARG A 7 -12.99 -11.39 8.66
C ARG A 7 -12.63 -9.96 9.09
N ASN A 8 -11.35 -9.62 9.02
CA ASN A 8 -10.79 -8.38 9.55
C ASN A 8 -10.30 -7.43 8.45
N ILE A 9 -10.55 -7.74 7.18
CA ILE A 9 -10.00 -7.00 6.04
C ILE A 9 -11.05 -6.80 4.95
N PHE A 10 -11.20 -5.55 4.54
CA PHE A 10 -12.07 -5.16 3.43
C PHE A 10 -11.28 -4.34 2.41
N ARG A 11 -11.65 -4.44 1.14
CA ARG A 11 -11.15 -3.58 0.06
C ARG A 11 -12.29 -2.83 -0.60
N TRP A 12 -11.97 -1.76 -1.31
CA TRP A 12 -12.88 -1.15 -2.28
C TRP A 12 -12.05 -0.56 -3.40
N ARG A 13 -12.69 -0.35 -4.55
CA ARG A 13 -12.03 0.20 -5.72
C ARG A 13 -12.61 1.54 -6.15
N SER A 14 -11.76 2.37 -6.73
CA SER A 14 -12.13 3.43 -7.66
C SER A 14 -11.37 3.18 -8.96
N ASN A 15 -11.98 3.53 -10.08
CA ASN A 15 -11.27 3.52 -11.35
C ASN A 15 -10.51 4.83 -11.50
N ASP A 16 -9.25 4.75 -11.91
CA ASP A 16 -8.47 5.89 -12.37
C ASP A 16 -8.85 6.16 -13.84
N PRO A 17 -9.54 7.27 -14.15
CA PRO A 17 -10.03 7.53 -15.50
C PRO A 17 -8.90 7.85 -16.50
N GLU A 18 -7.73 8.29 -16.03
CA GLU A 18 -6.61 8.65 -16.89
C GLU A 18 -5.82 7.41 -17.30
N LEU A 19 -5.62 6.50 -16.34
CA LEU A 19 -4.84 5.28 -16.54
C LEU A 19 -5.70 4.07 -16.94
N GLY A 20 -7.01 4.14 -16.75
CA GLY A 20 -7.94 3.04 -16.99
C GLY A 20 -7.74 1.86 -16.03
N ILE A 21 -7.02 2.05 -14.92
CA ILE A 21 -6.71 1.02 -13.94
C ILE A 21 -7.55 1.18 -12.68
N ASP A 22 -7.89 0.07 -12.04
CA ASP A 22 -8.53 0.11 -10.73
C ASP A 22 -7.49 0.34 -9.63
N GLN A 23 -7.74 1.34 -8.80
CA GLN A 23 -7.03 1.62 -7.56
C GLN A 23 -7.83 1.03 -6.39
N TYR A 24 -7.16 0.32 -5.49
CA TYR A 24 -7.78 -0.32 -4.34
C TYR A 24 -7.29 0.26 -3.03
N GLY A 25 -8.23 0.66 -2.17
CA GLY A 25 -7.99 0.92 -0.77
C GLY A 25 -8.18 -0.34 0.06
N THR A 26 -7.49 -0.42 1.18
CA THR A 26 -7.62 -1.52 2.15
C THR A 26 -8.02 -0.98 3.51
N MET A 27 -8.92 -1.66 4.19
CA MET A 27 -9.35 -1.36 5.55
C MET A 27 -9.09 -2.57 6.43
N LEU A 28 -8.38 -2.35 7.53
CA LEU A 28 -8.00 -3.35 8.52
C LEU A 28 -8.77 -3.10 9.81
N LEU A 29 -9.29 -4.15 10.43
CA LEU A 29 -10.05 -4.09 11.67
C LEU A 29 -9.38 -4.92 12.76
N LYS A 30 -9.35 -4.38 13.98
CA LYS A 30 -8.96 -5.13 15.18
C LYS A 30 -9.76 -4.65 16.38
N GLY A 31 -10.74 -5.46 16.79
CA GLY A 31 -11.80 -4.98 17.68
C GLY A 31 -12.57 -3.85 16.99
N ASP A 32 -12.75 -2.73 17.68
CA ASP A 32 -13.42 -1.56 17.12
C ASP A 32 -12.46 -0.62 16.35
N SER A 33 -11.15 -0.84 16.42
CA SER A 33 -10.16 0.02 15.76
C SER A 33 -10.07 -0.27 14.26
N ILE A 34 -10.08 0.79 13.46
CA ILE A 34 -9.97 0.74 12.00
C ILE A 34 -8.70 1.47 11.55
N VAL A 35 -7.89 0.81 10.73
CA VAL A 35 -6.80 1.45 9.97
C VAL A 35 -7.11 1.36 8.48
N ILE A 36 -6.87 2.46 7.76
CA ILE A 36 -7.12 2.57 6.33
C ILE A 36 -5.80 2.72 5.58
N ILE A 37 -5.62 2.00 4.48
CA ILE A 37 -4.39 1.97 3.67
C ILE A 37 -4.72 2.38 2.23
N ASP A 38 -3.95 3.33 1.70
CA ASP A 38 -4.02 3.85 0.31
C ASP A 38 -5.44 4.07 -0.24
N PRO A 39 -6.35 4.73 0.51
CA PRO A 39 -7.76 4.83 0.15
C PRO A 39 -7.99 5.68 -1.10
N PRO A 40 -8.59 5.17 -2.18
CA PRO A 40 -9.28 6.04 -3.13
C PRO A 40 -10.59 6.56 -2.50
N MET A 41 -10.94 7.81 -2.78
CA MET A 41 -12.22 8.37 -2.32
C MET A 41 -13.38 7.82 -3.15
N VAL A 42 -14.40 7.32 -2.46
CA VAL A 42 -15.69 6.93 -3.07
C VAL A 42 -16.86 7.52 -2.27
N PRO A 43 -18.03 7.74 -2.90
CA PRO A 43 -19.22 8.22 -2.19
C PRO A 43 -19.59 7.31 -1.01
N GLY A 44 -19.90 7.91 0.15
CA GLY A 44 -20.33 7.20 1.36
C GLY A 44 -19.21 6.51 2.16
N LEU A 45 -17.94 6.64 1.76
CA LEU A 45 -16.82 5.99 2.45
C LEU A 45 -16.65 6.46 3.91
N VAL A 46 -16.78 7.78 4.13
CA VAL A 46 -16.62 8.38 5.47
C VAL A 46 -17.69 7.86 6.42
N GLU A 47 -18.93 7.82 5.97
CA GLU A 47 -20.09 7.33 6.70
C GLU A 47 -19.93 5.83 7.01
N ALA A 48 -19.54 5.03 6.00
CA ALA A 48 -19.31 3.60 6.16
C ALA A 48 -18.23 3.31 7.23
N ILE A 49 -17.10 4.03 7.20
CA ILE A 49 -16.03 3.86 8.19
C ILE A 49 -16.54 4.18 9.60
N LYS A 50 -17.26 5.31 9.78
CA LYS A 50 -17.82 5.70 11.07
C LYS A 50 -18.86 4.72 11.61
N THR A 51 -19.60 4.04 10.73
CA THR A 51 -20.57 3.01 11.12
C THR A 51 -19.89 1.70 11.55
N LEU A 52 -18.76 1.34 10.94
CA LEU A 52 -18.09 0.06 11.19
C LEU A 52 -17.23 0.05 12.45
N GLY A 53 -16.74 1.20 12.90
CA GLY A 53 -15.88 1.28 14.07
C GLY A 53 -15.21 2.64 14.24
N LYS A 54 -14.15 2.65 15.04
CA LYS A 54 -13.35 3.83 15.37
C LYS A 54 -12.14 3.91 14.44
N PRO A 55 -12.12 4.84 13.46
CA PRO A 55 -10.94 5.07 12.65
C PRO A 55 -9.80 5.65 13.50
N GLU A 56 -8.62 5.02 13.43
CA GLU A 56 -7.42 5.45 14.16
C GLU A 56 -6.50 6.28 13.25
N CYS A 57 -6.26 5.82 12.02
CA CYS A 57 -5.42 6.53 11.06
C CYS A 57 -5.64 6.10 9.60
N VAL A 58 -5.08 6.90 8.70
CA VAL A 58 -4.80 6.52 7.31
C VAL A 58 -3.28 6.30 7.16
N ILE A 59 -2.86 5.28 6.42
CA ILE A 59 -1.47 5.01 6.10
C ILE A 59 -1.30 5.00 4.58
N MET A 60 -0.27 5.69 4.10
CA MET A 60 0.17 5.64 2.71
C MET A 60 1.40 4.75 2.57
N THR A 61 1.43 3.83 1.61
CA THR A 61 2.62 3.00 1.30
C THR A 61 3.68 3.77 0.50
N SER A 62 3.25 4.74 -0.31
CA SER A 62 4.10 5.67 -1.08
C SER A 62 3.39 7.02 -1.28
N PRO A 63 4.11 8.13 -1.56
CA PRO A 63 3.48 9.40 -1.94
C PRO A 63 2.58 9.30 -3.19
N ALA A 64 2.96 8.48 -4.18
CA ALA A 64 2.17 8.20 -5.37
C ALA A 64 0.80 7.58 -5.03
N HIS A 65 0.68 6.95 -3.87
CA HIS A 65 -0.56 6.38 -3.34
C HIS A 65 -1.38 7.37 -2.50
N SER A 66 -1.12 8.66 -2.66
CA SER A 66 -1.86 9.72 -1.96
C SER A 66 -3.35 9.67 -2.21
N ARG A 67 -3.79 9.35 -3.44
CA ARG A 67 -5.19 9.04 -3.81
C ARG A 67 -6.18 9.93 -3.04
N GLY A 68 -6.98 9.33 -2.16
CA GLY A 68 -7.92 9.97 -1.25
C GLY A 68 -7.42 10.17 0.18
N SER A 69 -6.18 9.77 0.50
CA SER A 69 -5.62 9.67 1.85
C SER A 69 -5.67 10.98 2.62
N ASN A 70 -5.18 12.08 2.03
CA ASN A 70 -5.18 13.40 2.65
C ASN A 70 -6.61 13.88 2.96
N ILE A 71 -7.52 13.73 1.99
CA ILE A 71 -8.92 14.15 2.12
C ILE A 71 -9.61 13.32 3.20
N LEU A 72 -9.43 12.00 3.19
CA LEU A 72 -10.08 11.09 4.13
C LEU A 72 -9.61 11.36 5.56
N ALA A 73 -8.30 11.46 5.78
CA ALA A 73 -7.74 11.70 7.10
C ALA A 73 -8.25 13.02 7.70
N ARG A 74 -8.28 14.10 6.90
CA ARG A 74 -8.84 15.39 7.32
C ARG A 74 -10.34 15.34 7.63
N ARG A 75 -11.14 14.65 6.81
CA ARG A 75 -12.59 14.51 7.03
C ARG A 75 -12.93 13.68 8.26
N LEU A 76 -12.09 12.70 8.60
CA LEU A 76 -12.24 11.89 9.79
C LEU A 76 -11.60 12.52 11.02
N GLY A 77 -10.72 13.52 10.85
CA GLY A 77 -9.98 14.14 11.96
C GLY A 77 -8.98 13.19 12.60
N ILE A 78 -8.33 12.33 11.80
CA ILE A 78 -7.40 11.29 12.25
C ILE A 78 -6.00 11.51 11.68
N GLU A 79 -5.00 10.82 12.24
CA GLU A 79 -3.63 10.89 11.76
C GLU A 79 -3.50 10.33 10.34
N LEU A 80 -2.68 10.99 9.51
CA LEU A 80 -2.17 10.46 8.26
C LEU A 80 -0.70 10.09 8.44
N TYR A 81 -0.37 8.84 8.13
CA TYR A 81 0.99 8.33 8.11
C TYR A 81 1.50 8.27 6.67
N ILE A 82 2.67 8.84 6.41
CA ILE A 82 3.38 8.74 5.12
C ILE A 82 4.80 8.21 5.34
N PRO A 83 5.40 7.51 4.36
CA PRO A 83 6.74 6.96 4.53
C PRO A 83 7.77 8.07 4.84
N GLU A 84 8.70 7.76 5.74
CA GLU A 84 9.94 8.51 5.87
C GLU A 84 10.79 8.23 4.63
N ILE A 85 11.17 9.28 3.92
CA ILE A 85 11.93 9.19 2.68
C ILE A 85 13.26 9.85 2.96
N THR A 86 14.31 9.06 3.12
CA THR A 86 15.60 9.58 3.60
C THR A 86 16.51 10.08 2.48
N GLU A 87 16.24 9.79 1.20
CA GLU A 87 17.22 10.01 0.11
C GLU A 87 16.57 10.22 -1.27
N ASN A 88 15.40 10.87 -1.36
CA ASN A 88 14.74 11.07 -2.64
C ASN A 88 14.06 12.46 -2.73
N ASP A 89 14.77 13.41 -3.33
CA ASP A 89 14.30 14.78 -3.54
C ASP A 89 13.00 14.86 -4.36
N GLU A 90 12.79 13.92 -5.28
CA GLU A 90 11.57 13.88 -6.10
C GLU A 90 10.35 13.58 -5.25
N LYS A 91 10.45 12.59 -4.36
CA LYS A 91 9.39 12.26 -3.42
C LYS A 91 9.14 13.33 -2.39
N GLU A 92 10.18 14.02 -1.91
CA GLU A 92 9.99 15.18 -1.04
C GLU A 92 9.29 16.34 -1.77
N ARG A 93 9.57 16.54 -3.07
CA ARG A 93 8.80 17.48 -3.90
C ARG A 93 7.35 17.03 -4.07
N GLU A 94 7.11 15.74 -4.26
CA GLU A 94 5.78 15.16 -4.38
C GLU A 94 4.96 15.35 -3.10
N ILE A 95 5.55 15.14 -1.92
CA ILE A 95 4.88 15.37 -0.63
C ILE A 95 4.43 16.83 -0.48
N LYS A 96 5.29 17.77 -0.88
CA LYS A 96 4.97 19.21 -0.85
C LYS A 96 3.86 19.55 -1.84
N SER A 97 3.90 19.01 -3.06
CA SER A 97 2.87 19.27 -4.06
C SER A 97 1.51 18.69 -3.67
N LEU A 98 1.50 17.58 -2.93
CA LEU A 98 0.31 16.94 -2.38
C LEU A 98 -0.15 17.54 -1.04
N HIS A 99 0.55 18.57 -0.53
CA HIS A 99 0.28 19.24 0.74
C HIS A 99 0.22 18.28 1.94
N LEU A 100 1.22 17.39 2.00
CA LEU A 100 1.34 16.33 3.01
C LEU A 100 2.30 16.68 4.15
N ASP A 101 2.76 17.93 4.25
CA ASP A 101 3.73 18.38 5.28
C ASP A 101 3.23 18.18 6.73
N TRP A 102 1.92 18.10 6.91
CA TRP A 102 1.27 17.88 8.21
C TRP A 102 1.23 16.40 8.62
N ALA A 103 1.46 15.48 7.69
CA ALA A 103 1.37 14.05 7.92
C ALA A 103 2.56 13.54 8.74
N LYS A 104 2.31 12.51 9.53
CA LYS A 104 3.32 11.88 10.38
C LYS A 104 4.18 10.93 9.54
N ARG A 105 5.50 11.11 9.60
CA ARG A 105 6.44 10.20 8.94
C ARG A 105 6.51 8.86 9.68
N TYR A 106 6.65 7.76 8.96
CA TYR A 106 6.90 6.43 9.53
C TYR A 106 7.95 5.62 8.76
N ASN A 107 8.59 4.71 9.48
CA ASN A 107 9.59 3.77 8.98
C ASN A 107 9.39 2.38 9.62
N GLU A 108 10.31 1.44 9.34
CA GLU A 108 10.27 0.07 9.85
C GLU A 108 10.27 -0.05 11.39
N HIS A 109 10.71 0.99 12.10
CA HIS A 109 10.78 1.04 13.56
C HIS A 109 9.57 1.74 14.19
N THR A 110 8.70 2.33 13.37
CA THR A 110 7.52 3.04 13.85
C THR A 110 6.47 2.06 14.36
N LYS A 111 5.96 2.29 15.58
CA LYS A 111 4.85 1.51 16.12
C LYS A 111 3.54 1.98 15.50
N LEU A 112 3.12 1.30 14.43
CA LEU A 112 1.85 1.57 13.77
C LEU A 112 0.67 0.96 14.56
N PRO A 113 -0.55 1.52 14.44
CA PRO A 113 -1.72 1.01 15.16
C PRO A 113 -2.04 -0.45 14.84
N ILE A 114 -2.83 -1.06 15.71
CA ILE A 114 -3.38 -2.44 15.61
C ILE A 114 -2.35 -3.56 15.39
N GLY A 115 -1.05 -3.28 15.53
CA GLY A 115 0.03 -4.24 15.37
C GLY A 115 0.54 -4.37 13.94
N ILE A 116 0.29 -3.37 13.08
CA ILE A 116 0.89 -3.31 11.74
C ILE A 116 2.39 -3.13 11.87
N LYS A 117 3.16 -3.83 11.04
CA LYS A 117 4.61 -3.60 10.89
C LYS A 117 4.88 -3.10 9.48
N ALA A 118 5.80 -2.15 9.34
CA ALA A 118 6.26 -1.67 8.05
C ALA A 118 7.59 -2.33 7.68
N HIS A 119 7.77 -2.62 6.39
CA HIS A 119 9.00 -3.13 5.81
C HIS A 119 9.36 -2.26 4.62
N HIS A 120 10.58 -1.72 4.61
CA HIS A 120 11.02 -0.83 3.53
C HIS A 120 11.45 -1.67 2.32
N MET A 121 10.86 -1.38 1.17
CA MET A 121 11.07 -2.13 -0.06
C MET A 121 11.72 -1.22 -1.10
N ARG A 122 13.02 -1.42 -1.32
CA ARG A 122 13.85 -0.64 -2.25
C ARG A 122 14.79 -1.56 -3.03
N PRO A 123 14.29 -2.42 -3.94
CA PRO A 123 15.15 -3.29 -4.72
C PRO A 123 15.93 -2.46 -5.72
N MET A 124 17.19 -2.85 -5.93
CA MET A 124 18.06 -2.23 -6.92
C MET A 124 18.49 -3.28 -7.94
N THR A 125 18.61 -2.87 -9.20
CA THR A 125 19.29 -3.67 -10.23
C THR A 125 20.79 -3.80 -9.91
N GLU A 126 21.49 -4.68 -10.62
CA GLU A 126 22.96 -4.82 -10.46
C GLU A 126 23.71 -3.51 -10.78
N ASN A 127 23.13 -2.64 -11.61
CA ASN A 127 23.70 -1.34 -11.97
C ASN A 127 23.32 -0.23 -10.97
N GLY A 128 22.56 -0.55 -9.91
CA GLY A 128 22.15 0.39 -8.88
C GLY A 128 20.84 1.14 -9.15
N ASP A 129 20.09 0.79 -10.20
CA ASP A 129 18.80 1.44 -10.48
C ASP A 129 17.76 0.98 -9.46
N ILE A 130 17.14 1.93 -8.77
CA ILE A 130 16.03 1.66 -7.86
C ILE A 130 14.81 1.27 -8.70
N VAL A 131 14.24 0.10 -8.41
CA VAL A 131 13.08 -0.42 -9.14
C VAL A 131 11.79 0.21 -8.64
N VAL A 132 11.60 0.20 -7.33
CA VAL A 132 10.51 0.82 -6.60
C VAL A 132 11.05 1.18 -5.22
N ASP A 133 10.40 2.09 -4.54
CA ASP A 133 10.80 2.54 -3.21
C ASP A 133 9.51 2.83 -2.43
N GLU A 134 9.09 1.92 -1.56
CA GLU A 134 7.82 2.03 -0.84
C GLU A 134 7.83 1.22 0.45
N MET A 135 6.80 1.38 1.26
CA MET A 135 6.61 0.62 2.49
C MET A 135 5.56 -0.46 2.29
N GLU A 136 5.94 -1.72 2.53
CA GLU A 136 5.00 -2.83 2.60
C GLU A 136 4.54 -3.02 4.04
N LEU A 137 3.26 -3.31 4.23
CA LEU A 137 2.64 -3.40 5.56
C LEU A 137 2.27 -4.85 5.87
N GLU A 138 2.79 -5.38 6.97
CA GLU A 138 2.43 -6.70 7.51
C GLU A 138 1.28 -6.54 8.51
N PHE A 139 0.20 -7.30 8.29
CA PHE A 139 -0.91 -7.41 9.24
C PHE A 139 -1.43 -8.84 9.28
N GLU A 140 -1.36 -9.47 10.46
CA GLU A 140 -1.69 -10.90 10.64
C GLU A 140 -0.89 -11.77 9.66
N ASN A 141 -1.57 -12.51 8.77
CA ASN A 141 -0.96 -13.35 7.73
C ASN A 141 -1.00 -12.69 6.34
N PHE A 142 -1.19 -11.37 6.27
CA PHE A 142 -1.25 -10.61 5.03
C PHE A 142 -0.05 -9.67 4.90
N LEU A 143 0.44 -9.55 3.67
CA LEU A 143 1.32 -8.47 3.25
C LEU A 143 0.52 -7.54 2.34
N ILE A 144 0.39 -6.27 2.74
CA ILE A 144 -0.29 -5.23 1.98
C ILE A 144 0.77 -4.44 1.21
N LEU A 145 0.62 -4.39 -0.10
CA LEU A 145 1.59 -3.81 -1.03
C LEU A 145 1.11 -2.53 -1.66
N GLY A 146 2.08 -1.68 -2.00
CA GLY A 146 1.90 -0.60 -2.95
C GLY A 146 1.89 -1.11 -4.40
N ASP A 147 2.89 -0.70 -5.16
CA ASP A 147 3.07 -1.02 -6.58
C ASP A 147 4.01 -2.20 -6.85
N SER A 148 4.76 -2.69 -5.85
CA SER A 148 5.79 -3.72 -6.02
C SER A 148 5.29 -5.00 -6.69
N ALA A 149 4.04 -5.39 -6.45
CA ALA A 149 3.39 -6.46 -7.18
C ALA A 149 1.87 -6.35 -7.10
N TRP A 150 1.18 -7.05 -8.00
CA TRP A 150 -0.27 -7.18 -8.01
C TRP A 150 -0.70 -8.59 -8.44
N GLY A 151 -1.94 -8.94 -8.12
CA GLY A 151 -2.50 -10.23 -8.54
C GLY A 151 -3.14 -10.19 -9.92
N VAL A 152 -2.86 -11.20 -10.74
CA VAL A 152 -3.52 -11.46 -12.04
C VAL A 152 -3.69 -12.97 -12.24
N ASN A 153 -4.91 -13.44 -12.46
CA ASN A 153 -5.25 -14.83 -12.75
C ASN A 153 -4.71 -15.85 -11.71
N GLY A 154 -4.86 -15.54 -10.43
CA GLY A 154 -4.38 -16.29 -9.28
C GLY A 154 -2.88 -16.24 -9.06
N LYS A 155 -2.13 -15.36 -9.74
CA LYS A 155 -0.66 -15.30 -9.69
C LYS A 155 -0.16 -13.90 -9.37
N ILE A 156 1.02 -13.85 -8.76
CA ILE A 156 1.74 -12.60 -8.54
C ILE A 156 2.35 -12.14 -9.86
N ASN A 157 2.05 -10.92 -10.26
CA ASN A 157 2.78 -10.18 -11.29
C ASN A 157 3.63 -9.11 -10.62
N TYR A 158 4.91 -9.06 -10.95
CA TYR A 158 5.89 -8.19 -10.29
C TYR A 158 6.13 -6.93 -11.11
N PHE A 159 6.21 -5.78 -10.45
CA PHE A 159 6.62 -4.53 -11.10
C PHE A 159 8.03 -4.66 -11.70
N PRO A 160 8.31 -4.09 -12.88
CA PRO A 160 7.43 -3.26 -13.73
C PRO A 160 6.70 -4.03 -14.85
N ALA A 161 6.51 -5.35 -14.74
CA ALA A 161 6.06 -6.18 -15.86
C ALA A 161 4.75 -5.68 -16.51
N ASN A 162 4.82 -5.37 -17.81
CA ASN A 162 3.74 -4.81 -18.64
C ASN A 162 3.30 -3.37 -18.29
N ILE A 163 4.07 -2.65 -17.46
CA ILE A 163 3.81 -1.25 -17.09
C ILE A 163 4.92 -0.34 -17.63
N MET A 164 6.19 -0.73 -17.46
CA MET A 164 7.32 0.03 -17.97
C MET A 164 8.28 -0.85 -18.77
N PRO A 165 9.06 -0.27 -19.71
CA PRO A 165 10.17 -0.98 -20.34
C PRO A 165 11.18 -1.49 -19.29
N ASP A 166 11.54 -2.76 -19.41
CA ASP A 166 12.54 -3.44 -18.58
C ASP A 166 13.37 -4.37 -19.46
N ASP A 167 14.32 -3.76 -20.17
CA ASP A 167 15.22 -4.45 -21.09
C ASP A 167 15.99 -5.54 -20.32
N GLY A 168 15.82 -6.80 -20.74
CA GLY A 168 16.42 -7.95 -20.06
C GLY A 168 15.77 -8.35 -18.74
N ARG A 169 14.63 -7.75 -18.35
CA ARG A 169 13.87 -8.08 -17.11
C ARG A 169 14.66 -7.93 -15.82
N THR A 170 15.62 -7.02 -15.79
CA THR A 170 16.54 -6.87 -14.65
C THR A 170 15.82 -6.27 -13.45
N LYS A 171 14.90 -5.31 -13.67
CA LYS A 171 14.10 -4.68 -12.61
C LYS A 171 13.08 -5.66 -12.03
N GLU A 172 12.35 -6.36 -12.90
CA GLU A 172 11.39 -7.40 -12.49
C GLU A 172 12.07 -8.48 -11.64
N THR A 173 13.26 -8.92 -12.03
CA THR A 173 14.03 -9.94 -11.31
C THR A 173 14.48 -9.45 -9.93
N ALA A 174 15.03 -8.24 -9.84
CA ALA A 174 15.46 -7.66 -8.57
C ALA A 174 14.29 -7.48 -7.59
N ASN A 175 13.17 -6.95 -8.09
CA ASN A 175 11.95 -6.76 -7.32
C ASN A 175 11.34 -8.08 -6.85
N ARG A 176 11.22 -9.07 -7.76
CA ARG A 176 10.76 -10.43 -7.42
C ARG A 176 11.58 -11.04 -6.29
N LYS A 177 12.90 -10.98 -6.39
CA LYS A 177 13.81 -11.54 -5.38
C LYS A 177 13.61 -10.87 -4.01
N ALA A 178 13.47 -9.54 -3.98
CA ALA A 178 13.23 -8.79 -2.75
C ALA A 178 11.87 -9.13 -2.13
N LEU A 179 10.80 -9.12 -2.93
CA LEU A 179 9.45 -9.43 -2.46
C LEU A 179 9.32 -10.89 -1.98
N GLU A 180 9.89 -11.86 -2.69
CA GLU A 180 9.91 -13.25 -2.24
C GLU A 180 10.67 -13.43 -0.92
N ALA A 181 11.78 -12.71 -0.74
CA ALA A 181 12.50 -12.71 0.53
C ALA A 181 11.66 -12.11 1.67
N LEU A 182 10.90 -11.04 1.39
CA LEU A 182 9.99 -10.43 2.35
C LEU A 182 8.81 -11.34 2.70
N ILE A 183 8.20 -12.01 1.72
CA ILE A 183 7.15 -13.02 1.93
C ILE A 183 7.67 -14.12 2.86
N LYS A 184 8.90 -14.62 2.64
CA LYS A 184 9.54 -15.61 3.51
C LYS A 184 9.80 -15.07 4.92
N LYS A 185 10.34 -13.85 5.03
CA LYS A 185 10.64 -13.18 6.31
C LYS A 185 9.38 -12.99 7.17
N THR A 186 8.27 -12.61 6.55
CA THR A 186 7.00 -12.32 7.23
C THR A 186 6.13 -13.55 7.42
N ALA A 187 6.43 -14.65 6.72
CA ALA A 187 5.58 -15.84 6.63
C ALA A 187 4.13 -15.51 6.18
N ALA A 188 3.96 -14.42 5.41
CA ALA A 188 2.67 -14.01 4.89
C ALA A 188 2.07 -15.13 4.00
N LYS A 189 0.76 -15.34 4.15
CA LYS A 189 -0.02 -16.33 3.41
C LYS A 189 -0.84 -15.72 2.29
N SER A 190 -0.98 -14.41 2.29
CA SER A 190 -1.76 -13.68 1.30
C SER A 190 -1.16 -12.30 1.04
N LEU A 191 -1.38 -11.79 -0.16
CA LEU A 191 -0.89 -10.51 -0.65
C LEU A 191 -2.07 -9.67 -1.11
N ILE A 192 -2.16 -8.44 -0.60
CA ILE A 192 -3.16 -7.45 -0.98
C ILE A 192 -2.43 -6.27 -1.61
N SER A 193 -2.63 -6.01 -2.89
CA SER A 193 -1.97 -4.88 -3.57
C SER A 193 -2.87 -3.66 -3.69
N GLY A 194 -2.28 -2.50 -3.93
CA GLY A 194 -2.99 -1.31 -4.40
C GLY A 194 -3.71 -1.52 -5.74
N HIS A 195 -3.37 -2.58 -6.48
CA HIS A 195 -3.92 -2.94 -7.78
C HIS A 195 -4.26 -4.43 -7.88
N GLY A 196 -5.13 -4.81 -8.82
CA GLY A 196 -5.43 -6.22 -9.11
C GLY A 196 -6.11 -7.01 -7.97
N GLU A 197 -6.12 -8.33 -8.12
CA GLU A 197 -6.77 -9.25 -7.18
C GLU A 197 -5.91 -9.52 -5.93
N VAL A 198 -6.54 -10.04 -4.88
CA VAL A 198 -5.82 -10.56 -3.70
C VAL A 198 -5.26 -11.94 -4.05
N ILE A 199 -3.98 -12.17 -3.74
CA ILE A 199 -3.35 -13.47 -3.92
C ILE A 199 -3.39 -14.22 -2.59
N HIS A 200 -3.93 -15.44 -2.62
CA HIS A 200 -4.00 -16.34 -1.48
C HIS A 200 -3.09 -17.55 -1.67
N GLY A 201 -2.73 -18.20 -0.57
CA GLY A 201 -1.98 -19.46 -0.62
C GLY A 201 -0.52 -19.29 -1.03
N LEU A 202 0.13 -18.21 -0.58
CA LEU A 202 1.58 -18.05 -0.72
C LEU A 202 2.26 -19.24 -0.02
N SER A 203 2.88 -20.11 -0.83
CA SER A 203 3.58 -21.33 -0.41
C SER A 203 5.06 -21.23 -0.72
#